data_AF-A0A2G8K6N5-F1
#
_entry.id   AF-A0A2G8K6N5-F1
#
_cell.length_a   1.000
_cell.length_b   1.000
_cell.length_c   1.000
_cell.angle_alpha   90.00
_cell.angle_beta   90.00
_cell.angle_gamma   90.00
#
_symmetry.space_group_name_H-M   'P 1'
#
loop_
_entity.id
_entity.type
_entity.pdbx_description
1 polymer ?
#
loop_
_entity_poly.entity_id
_entity_poly.type
_entity_poly.pdbx_seq_one_letter_code
_entity_poly.pdbx_strand_id
1 'polypeptide(L)'
;MLCSRVFTEFVRIDMKYKNRVRSRVSNLQDQRNPLLRLAVLTGTITPEKIAKMGSEEMASQELKEMRNTFTKEAINEHQMAMTGGTKSSLMKCFKCGKKNCTYNQVQTRSADEPMTTFVFCNNCGNRWK
;
A
#
# COMPACT_ATOMS: atom_id res chain seq x y z
N MET A 1 -25.26 24.38 11.53
CA MET A 1 -23.85 24.72 11.81
C MET A 1 -22.86 24.02 10.87
N LEU A 2 -22.93 22.70 10.68
CA LEU A 2 -21.97 21.94 9.85
C LEU A 2 -21.98 22.33 8.35
N CYS A 3 -23.15 22.52 7.74
CA CYS A 3 -23.28 22.99 6.35
C CYS A 3 -22.66 24.38 6.12
N SER A 4 -22.81 25.31 7.08
CA SER A 4 -22.19 26.63 7.00
C SER A 4 -20.67 26.51 6.97
N ARG A 5 -20.09 25.62 7.78
CA ARG A 5 -18.63 25.42 7.80
C ARG A 5 -18.10 24.75 6.53
N VAL A 6 -18.84 23.79 5.96
CA VAL A 6 -18.52 23.22 4.64
C VAL A 6 -18.65 24.29 3.54
N PHE A 7 -19.59 25.21 3.66
CA PHE A 7 -19.78 26.30 2.69
C PHE A 7 -18.62 27.30 2.70
N THR A 8 -18.01 27.57 3.86
CA THR A 8 -16.80 28.42 3.94
C THR A 8 -15.62 27.87 3.14
N GLU A 9 -15.58 26.56 2.89
CA GLU A 9 -14.51 25.92 2.12
C GLU A 9 -14.77 25.97 0.60
N PHE A 10 -16.03 25.78 0.17
CA PHE A 10 -16.37 25.68 -1.25
C PHE A 10 -16.85 26.99 -1.87
N VAL A 11 -17.27 27.98 -1.07
CA VAL A 11 -17.74 29.35 -1.46
C VAL A 11 -18.94 29.37 -2.44
N ARG A 12 -19.27 28.25 -3.09
CA ARG A 12 -20.34 28.04 -4.05
C ARG A 12 -21.01 26.68 -3.81
N ILE A 13 -22.30 26.61 -4.14
CA ILE A 13 -23.12 25.40 -4.02
C ILE A 13 -22.91 24.52 -5.27
N ASP A 14 -21.73 23.95 -5.40
CA ASP A 14 -21.39 23.05 -6.50
C ASP A 14 -21.68 21.57 -6.12
N MET A 15 -21.59 20.65 -7.09
CA MET A 15 -21.70 19.20 -6.84
C MET A 15 -20.71 18.73 -5.78
N LYS A 16 -19.51 19.31 -5.73
CA LYS A 16 -18.51 19.02 -4.69
C LYS A 16 -19.00 19.34 -3.29
N TYR A 17 -19.67 20.48 -3.10
CA TYR A 17 -20.28 20.87 -1.83
C TYR A 17 -21.40 19.88 -1.43
N LYS A 18 -22.31 19.57 -2.37
CA LYS A 18 -23.42 18.62 -2.10
C LYS A 18 -22.92 17.22 -1.79
N ASN A 19 -21.87 16.74 -2.48
CA ASN A 19 -21.25 15.46 -2.24
C ASN A 19 -20.56 15.43 -0.87
N ARG A 20 -19.87 16.51 -0.49
CA ARG A 20 -19.24 16.65 0.83
C ARG A 20 -20.29 16.58 1.93
N VAL A 21 -21.39 17.34 1.83
CA VAL A 21 -22.48 17.30 2.80
C VAL A 21 -23.11 15.91 2.90
N ARG A 22 -23.45 15.28 1.76
CA ARG A 22 -23.99 13.90 1.72
C ARG A 22 -23.04 12.90 2.38
N SER A 23 -21.74 13.01 2.14
CA SER A 23 -20.74 12.15 2.79
C SER A 23 -20.76 12.32 4.31
N ARG A 24 -20.86 13.55 4.83
CA ARG A 24 -20.89 13.80 6.28
C ARG A 24 -22.15 13.27 6.92
N VAL A 25 -23.30 13.46 6.27
CA VAL A 25 -24.57 12.93 6.74
C VAL A 25 -24.51 11.40 6.79
N SER A 26 -24.03 10.74 5.74
CA SER A 26 -23.90 9.28 5.70
C SER A 26 -22.94 8.74 6.77
N ASN A 27 -21.79 9.38 7.00
CA ASN A 27 -20.85 8.96 8.04
C ASN A 27 -21.41 9.17 9.46
N LEU A 28 -22.19 10.24 9.68
CA LEU A 28 -22.84 10.50 10.99
C LEU A 28 -24.07 9.62 11.25
N GLN A 29 -24.69 9.11 10.19
CA GLN A 29 -25.82 8.19 10.25
C GLN A 29 -25.40 6.72 10.31
N ASP A 30 -24.10 6.44 10.23
CA ASP A 30 -23.59 5.07 10.27
C ASP A 30 -23.88 4.42 11.63
N GLN A 31 -24.70 3.37 11.60
CA GLN A 31 -25.08 2.60 12.78
C GLN A 31 -23.90 1.79 13.35
N ARG A 32 -22.89 1.48 12.52
CA ARG A 32 -21.71 0.72 12.91
C ARG A 32 -20.68 1.55 13.67
N ASN A 33 -20.80 2.88 13.65
CA ASN A 33 -19.91 3.79 14.37
C ASN A 33 -20.69 4.87 15.15
N PRO A 34 -21.42 4.49 16.21
CA PRO A 34 -22.17 5.45 17.02
C PRO A 34 -21.25 6.42 17.80
N LEU A 35 -19.98 6.02 18.03
CA LEU A 35 -18.99 6.81 18.75
C LEU A 35 -18.66 8.12 18.03
N LEU A 36 -18.57 8.10 16.70
CA LEU A 36 -18.34 9.32 15.92
C LEU A 36 -19.45 10.35 16.12
N ARG A 37 -20.72 9.90 16.11
CA ARG A 37 -21.87 10.77 16.34
C ARG A 37 -21.86 11.33 17.76
N LEU A 38 -21.57 10.48 18.75
CA LEU A 38 -21.45 10.90 20.14
C LEU A 38 -20.34 11.95 20.29
N ALA A 39 -19.17 11.72 19.70
CA ALA A 39 -18.02 12.62 19.77
C ALA A 39 -18.30 14.01 19.20
N VAL A 40 -19.14 14.10 18.17
CA VAL A 40 -19.59 15.39 17.61
C VAL A 40 -20.62 16.06 18.50
N LEU A 41 -21.55 15.31 19.08
CA LEU A 41 -22.58 15.84 20.00
C LEU A 41 -21.98 16.33 21.32
N THR A 42 -20.98 15.64 21.85
CA THR A 42 -20.26 16.01 23.08
C THR A 42 -19.24 17.12 22.86
N GLY A 43 -19.03 17.55 21.60
CA GLY A 43 -18.09 18.62 21.27
C GLY A 43 -16.61 18.21 21.27
N THR A 44 -16.28 16.94 21.51
CA THR A 44 -14.89 16.44 21.40
C THR A 44 -14.34 16.60 19.99
N ILE A 45 -15.20 16.50 18.97
CA ILE A 45 -14.88 16.85 17.58
C ILE A 45 -15.61 18.13 17.22
N THR A 46 -14.86 19.18 16.89
CA THR A 46 -15.46 20.46 16.50
C THR A 46 -16.12 20.34 15.12
N PRO A 47 -17.19 21.13 14.87
CA PRO A 47 -17.84 21.21 13.55
C PRO A 47 -16.87 21.59 12.41
N GLU A 48 -15.79 22.28 12.74
CA GLU A 48 -14.74 22.65 11.78
C GLU A 48 -13.85 21.48 11.40
N LYS A 49 -13.46 20.68 12.39
CA LYS A 49 -12.63 19.50 12.17
C LYS A 49 -13.36 18.49 11.31
N ILE A 50 -14.63 18.21 11.62
CA ILE A 50 -15.44 17.27 10.82
C ILE A 50 -15.72 17.79 9.41
N ALA A 51 -15.84 19.10 9.18
CA ALA A 51 -15.99 19.64 7.84
C ALA A 51 -14.79 19.27 6.95
N LYS A 52 -13.56 19.37 7.48
CA LYS A 52 -12.31 19.12 6.75
C LYS A 52 -11.86 17.65 6.70
N MET A 53 -12.16 16.85 7.72
CA MET A 53 -11.70 15.46 7.88
C MET A 53 -11.91 14.56 6.65
N GLY A 54 -10.99 13.64 6.37
CA GLY A 54 -11.15 12.64 5.30
C GLY A 54 -12.30 11.66 5.58
N SER A 55 -12.84 11.01 4.54
CA SER A 55 -13.76 9.87 4.74
C SER A 55 -13.10 8.71 5.49
N GLU A 56 -11.80 8.53 5.29
CA GLU A 56 -11.00 7.51 5.98
C GLU A 56 -10.83 7.82 7.47
N GLU A 57 -10.69 9.09 7.83
CA GLU A 57 -10.50 9.53 9.20
C GLU A 57 -11.78 9.45 10.04
N MET A 58 -12.95 9.48 9.39
CA MET A 58 -14.26 9.32 10.02
C MET A 58 -14.67 7.86 10.22
N ALA A 59 -13.92 6.90 9.66
CA ALA A 59 -14.21 5.49 9.84
C ALA A 59 -14.07 5.06 11.31
N SER A 60 -14.69 3.92 11.66
CA SER A 60 -14.47 3.29 12.97
C SER A 60 -12.98 3.04 13.21
N GLN A 61 -12.57 3.12 14.47
CA GLN A 61 -11.18 2.92 14.88
C GLN A 61 -10.66 1.55 14.41
N GLU A 62 -11.46 0.50 14.56
CA GLU A 62 -11.12 -0.86 14.10
C GLU A 62 -10.89 -0.90 12.58
N LEU A 63 -11.78 -0.29 11.80
CA LEU A 63 -11.67 -0.28 10.33
C LEU A 63 -10.45 0.53 9.87
N LYS A 64 -10.12 1.60 10.60
CA LYS A 64 -8.93 2.41 10.34
C LYS A 64 -7.65 1.63 10.61
N GLU A 65 -7.61 0.90 11.73
CA GLU A 65 -6.49 0.03 12.08
C GLU A 65 -6.31 -1.09 11.05
N MET A 66 -7.40 -1.76 10.66
CA MET A 66 -7.39 -2.80 9.62
C MET A 66 -6.88 -2.27 8.27
N ARG A 67 -7.34 -1.08 7.83
CA ARG A 67 -6.82 -0.48 6.58
C ARG A 67 -5.32 -0.20 6.68
N ASN A 68 -4.86 0.30 7.82
CA ASN A 68 -3.46 0.60 8.04
C ASN A 68 -2.60 -0.66 8.05
N THR A 69 -3.08 -1.78 8.62
CA THR A 69 -2.35 -3.06 8.59
C THR A 69 -2.25 -3.58 7.17
N PHE A 70 -3.37 -3.68 6.43
CA PHE A 70 -3.36 -4.15 5.05
C PHE A 70 -2.49 -3.29 4.13
N THR A 71 -2.51 -1.97 4.30
CA THR A 71 -1.69 -1.07 3.48
C THR A 71 -0.21 -1.26 3.79
N LYS A 72 0.17 -1.41 5.06
CA LYS A 72 1.55 -1.72 5.46
C LYS A 72 2.00 -3.07 4.93
N GLU A 73 1.15 -4.10 5.03
CA GLU A 73 1.44 -5.43 4.53
C GLU A 73 1.61 -5.44 3.02
N ALA A 74 0.71 -4.78 2.28
CA ALA A 74 0.81 -4.66 0.84
C ALA A 74 2.12 -3.96 0.43
N ILE A 75 2.48 -2.84 1.08
CA ILE A 75 3.75 -2.15 0.80
C ILE A 75 4.93 -3.07 1.06
N ASN A 76 4.92 -3.79 2.19
CA ASN A 76 5.98 -4.71 2.56
C ASN A 76 6.13 -5.86 1.55
N GLU A 77 5.01 -6.47 1.14
CA GLU A 77 4.98 -7.54 0.13
C GLU A 77 5.53 -7.04 -1.22
N HIS A 78 5.12 -5.85 -1.67
CA HIS A 78 5.62 -5.26 -2.91
C HIS A 78 7.13 -4.96 -2.86
N GLN A 79 7.65 -4.57 -1.68
CA GLN A 79 9.09 -4.37 -1.48
C GLN A 79 9.87 -5.70 -1.39
N MET A 80 9.21 -6.78 -0.97
CA MET A 80 9.80 -8.12 -0.81
C MET A 80 9.82 -8.96 -2.09
N ALA A 81 9.27 -8.46 -3.21
CA ALA A 81 9.36 -9.11 -4.51
C ALA A 81 10.82 -9.18 -4.99
N MET A 82 11.54 -10.18 -4.47
CA MET A 82 12.89 -10.53 -4.88
C MET A 82 12.81 -11.01 -6.32
N THR A 83 13.20 -10.17 -7.27
CA THR A 83 13.45 -10.52 -8.66
C THR A 83 14.71 -11.38 -8.75
N GLY A 84 14.65 -12.59 -8.20
CA GLY A 84 15.77 -13.52 -8.16
C GLY A 84 15.35 -14.86 -8.74
N GLY A 85 16.05 -15.31 -9.79
CA GLY A 85 15.88 -16.65 -10.34
C GLY A 85 16.07 -17.76 -9.30
N THR A 86 16.01 -19.02 -9.72
CA THR A 86 16.14 -20.17 -8.82
C THR A 86 17.46 -20.11 -8.04
N LYS A 87 17.37 -19.89 -6.73
CA LYS A 87 18.53 -19.91 -5.82
C LYS A 87 19.02 -21.34 -5.72
N SER A 88 20.29 -21.57 -6.06
CA SER A 88 20.93 -22.88 -5.92
C SER A 88 22.22 -22.77 -5.12
N SER A 89 22.44 -23.77 -4.26
CA SER A 89 23.68 -23.95 -3.50
C SER A 89 24.70 -24.82 -4.23
N LEU A 90 24.41 -25.22 -5.47
CA LEU A 90 25.24 -26.12 -6.26
C LEU A 90 26.57 -25.48 -6.66
N MET A 91 26.57 -24.16 -6.89
CA MET A 91 27.71 -23.43 -7.45
C MET A 91 28.36 -22.55 -6.39
N LYS A 92 29.68 -22.70 -6.18
CA LYS A 92 30.48 -21.82 -5.32
C LYS A 92 30.98 -20.62 -6.14
N CYS A 93 30.76 -19.40 -5.66
CA CYS A 93 31.28 -18.22 -6.33
C CYS A 93 32.81 -18.15 -6.24
N PHE A 94 33.48 -17.97 -7.37
CA PHE A 94 34.94 -17.85 -7.43
C PHE A 94 35.49 -16.60 -6.73
N LYS A 95 34.71 -15.51 -6.66
CA LYS A 95 35.16 -14.22 -6.09
C LYS A 95 34.97 -14.13 -4.57
N CYS A 96 33.85 -14.63 -4.04
CA CYS A 96 33.52 -14.50 -2.60
C CYS A 96 33.48 -15.84 -1.85
N GLY A 97 33.60 -16.97 -2.54
CA GLY A 97 33.58 -18.30 -1.94
C GLY A 97 32.24 -18.76 -1.37
N LYS A 98 31.18 -17.94 -1.40
CA LYS A 98 29.84 -18.29 -0.90
C LYS A 98 29.05 -19.07 -1.96
N LYS A 99 28.06 -19.86 -1.51
CA LYS A 99 27.18 -20.70 -2.34
C LYS A 99 25.81 -20.07 -2.64
N ASN A 100 25.63 -18.77 -2.37
CA ASN A 100 24.36 -18.08 -2.67
C ASN A 100 24.38 -17.56 -4.12
N CYS A 101 24.08 -18.46 -5.06
CA CYS A 101 24.07 -18.19 -6.50
C CYS A 101 22.69 -18.47 -7.09
N THR A 102 22.30 -17.73 -8.12
CA THR A 102 21.14 -17.99 -8.97
C THR A 102 21.64 -18.45 -10.33
N TYR A 103 20.98 -19.45 -10.92
CA TYR A 103 21.31 -19.91 -12.26
C TYR A 103 20.08 -19.80 -13.17
N ASN A 104 20.29 -19.36 -14.40
CA ASN A 104 19.26 -19.33 -15.44
C ASN A 104 19.83 -19.98 -16.69
N GLN A 105 19.13 -20.98 -17.21
CA GLN A 105 19.50 -21.64 -18.46
C GLN A 105 18.79 -20.95 -19.62
N VAL A 106 19.56 -20.40 -20.54
CA VAL A 106 19.03 -19.71 -21.73
C VAL A 106 19.65 -20.34 -22.96
N GLN A 107 18.80 -20.70 -23.92
CA GLN A 107 19.26 -21.14 -25.23
C GLN A 107 19.60 -19.89 -26.06
N THR A 108 20.88 -19.58 -26.16
CA THR A 108 21.38 -18.38 -26.88
C THR A 108 21.75 -18.67 -28.33
N ARG A 109 21.71 -19.93 -28.78
CA ARG A 109 22.14 -20.40 -30.10
C ARG A 109 21.17 -21.44 -30.67
N SER A 110 21.41 -21.88 -31.91
CA SER A 110 20.60 -22.85 -32.65
C SER A 110 20.27 -24.11 -31.82
N ALA A 111 19.19 -24.79 -32.18
CA ALA A 111 18.67 -25.96 -31.45
C ALA A 111 19.69 -27.10 -31.25
N ASP A 112 20.73 -27.17 -32.08
CA ASP A 112 21.79 -28.18 -32.03
C ASP A 112 22.85 -27.92 -30.95
N GLU A 113 22.90 -26.72 -30.35
CA GLU A 113 23.81 -26.41 -29.25
C GLU A 113 23.12 -26.54 -27.88
N PRO A 114 23.82 -27.12 -26.87
CA PRO A 114 23.26 -27.26 -25.53
C PRO A 114 22.99 -25.89 -24.89
N MET A 115 21.98 -25.84 -24.02
CA MET A 115 21.61 -24.62 -23.30
C MET A 115 22.79 -24.00 -22.54
N THR A 116 22.94 -22.68 -22.61
CA THR A 116 23.98 -21.96 -21.87
C THR A 116 23.47 -21.63 -20.47
N THR A 117 24.23 -21.99 -19.44
CA THR A 117 23.87 -21.71 -18.04
C THR A 117 24.49 -20.39 -17.61
N PHE A 118 23.70 -19.38 -17.29
CA PHE A 118 24.17 -18.13 -16.70
C PHE A 118 24.07 -18.21 -15.18
N VAL A 119 25.17 -18.00 -14.48
CA VAL A 119 25.22 -18.01 -13.02
C VAL A 119 25.48 -16.59 -12.50
N PHE A 120 24.70 -16.17 -11.50
CA PHE A 120 24.83 -14.88 -10.83
C PHE A 120 25.01 -15.09 -9.32
N CYS A 121 26.00 -14.45 -8.72
CA CYS A 121 26.20 -14.50 -7.28
C CYS A 121 25.47 -13.36 -6.58
N ASN A 122 24.48 -13.70 -5.74
CA ASN A 122 23.68 -12.73 -4.99
C ASN A 122 24.47 -11.97 -3.92
N ASN A 123 25.67 -12.44 -3.56
CA ASN A 123 26.47 -11.82 -2.50
C ASN A 123 27.52 -10.83 -2.99
N CYS A 124 28.07 -11.00 -4.21
CA CYS A 124 29.10 -10.12 -4.75
C CYS A 124 28.76 -9.55 -6.14
N GLY A 125 27.59 -9.87 -6.68
CA GLY A 125 27.12 -9.41 -8.00
C GLY A 125 27.88 -9.99 -9.18
N ASN A 126 28.77 -10.97 -8.96
CA ASN A 126 29.54 -11.58 -10.04
C ASN A 126 28.64 -12.43 -10.94
N ARG A 127 28.78 -12.30 -12.26
CA ARG A 127 28.04 -13.08 -13.26
C ARG A 127 29.02 -13.84 -14.16
N TRP A 128 28.77 -15.13 -14.40
CA TRP A 128 29.57 -15.96 -15.28
C TRP A 128 28.70 -16.96 -16.06
N LYS A 129 29.30 -17.63 -17.04
CA LYS A 129 28.71 -18.70 -17.85
C LYS A 129 29.32 -20.05 -17.48
#